data_AF-A0A2S7QCM5-F1
#
_entry.id   AF-A0A2S7QCM5-F1
#
_cell.length_a   1.000
_cell.length_b   1.000
_cell.length_c   1.000
_cell.angle_alpha   90.00
_cell.angle_beta   90.00
_cell.angle_gamma   90.00
#
_symmetry.space_group_name_H-M   'P 1'
#
loop_
_entity.id
_entity.type
_entity.pdbx_description
1 polymer ?
#
loop_
_entity_poly.entity_id
_entity_poly.type
_entity_poly.pdbx_seq_one_letter_code
_entity_poly.pdbx_strand_id
1 'polypeptide(L)'
;MVFLETALGQLTTNPIATLSIASILLVFCQCVYRCTFHPLAHIPGPLLAKLTSLWLHYHAYIGDEATVIHEAHKRYGPLVRVSPREVDIADADAIAPIYISKGGFPKAPCYANFDIDGHKTIFSTEDTEYRAPRAKSIMPLFSTKSVRDNEAAIYGCVDDMVRRIQEEARTAAPVNILNLTRSLALDVVSTHLFRENYNGTSEKGGRLSASAFVDAYVAVGRFFYLSNTVFSWLSWTIDKYFSDERTEISMEVVDKFVRKLVESTPKDAQNYPGRMLNLGLSKSEVIAQCKDLMFAGTDSTGMNLATICRQLVLHPDK
;
A
#
# COMPACT_ATOMS: atom_id res chain seq x y z
N MET A 1 -53.82 -21.98 11.39
CA MET A 1 -53.00 -22.58 12.45
C MET A 1 -52.30 -23.84 11.98
N VAL A 2 -53.01 -24.86 11.47
CA VAL A 2 -52.43 -26.15 11.03
C VAL A 2 -51.25 -26.03 10.04
N PHE A 3 -51.31 -25.16 9.03
CA PHE A 3 -50.21 -24.99 8.08
C PHE A 3 -48.93 -24.41 8.73
N LEU A 4 -49.09 -23.44 9.63
CA LEU A 4 -48.01 -22.83 10.38
C LEU A 4 -47.38 -23.83 11.35
N GLU A 5 -48.18 -24.63 12.04
CA GLU A 5 -47.71 -25.70 12.94
C GLU A 5 -47.00 -26.83 12.19
N THR A 6 -47.49 -27.21 11.01
CA THR A 6 -46.86 -28.23 10.18
C THR A 6 -45.51 -27.73 9.63
N ALA A 7 -45.47 -26.47 9.17
CA ALA A 7 -44.24 -25.83 8.72
C ALA A 7 -43.22 -25.69 9.86
N LEU A 8 -43.66 -25.21 11.04
CA LEU A 8 -42.83 -25.14 12.24
C LEU A 8 -42.33 -26.53 12.68
N GLY A 9 -43.19 -27.56 12.61
CA GLY A 9 -42.82 -28.94 12.89
C GLY A 9 -41.76 -29.47 11.94
N GLN A 10 -41.87 -29.22 10.63
CA GLN A 10 -40.82 -29.64 9.69
C GLN A 10 -39.51 -28.85 9.87
N LEU A 11 -39.61 -27.57 10.21
CA LEU A 11 -38.45 -26.71 10.50
C LEU A 11 -37.66 -27.23 11.71
N THR A 12 -38.34 -27.74 12.75
CA THR A 12 -37.72 -28.30 13.95
C THR A 12 -37.28 -29.76 13.79
N THR A 13 -37.92 -30.54 12.91
CA THR A 13 -37.57 -31.95 12.68
C THR A 13 -36.23 -32.12 11.96
N ASN A 14 -35.88 -31.19 11.06
CA ASN A 14 -34.63 -31.25 10.29
C ASN A 14 -33.87 -29.92 10.33
N PRO A 15 -33.26 -29.57 11.48
CA PRO A 15 -32.65 -28.25 11.68
C PRO A 15 -31.54 -27.95 10.65
N ILE A 16 -30.77 -28.95 10.22
CA ILE A 16 -29.71 -28.78 9.22
C ILE A 16 -30.29 -28.43 7.84
N ALA A 17 -31.32 -29.13 7.39
CA ALA A 17 -31.96 -28.88 6.10
C ALA A 17 -32.64 -27.50 6.09
N THR A 18 -33.33 -27.15 7.19
CA THR A 18 -33.89 -25.82 7.42
C THR A 18 -32.85 -24.72 7.31
N LEU A 19 -31.74 -24.84 8.04
CA LEU A 19 -30.65 -23.85 8.00
C LEU A 19 -30.04 -23.74 6.61
N SER A 20 -29.88 -24.85 5.90
CA SER A 20 -29.32 -24.88 4.55
C SER A 20 -30.23 -24.17 3.55
N ILE A 21 -31.53 -24.50 3.55
CA ILE A 21 -32.53 -23.87 2.67
C ILE A 21 -32.66 -22.37 2.98
N ALA A 22 -32.74 -22.00 4.26
CA ALA A 22 -32.80 -20.59 4.67
C ALA A 22 -31.56 -19.82 4.22
N SER A 23 -30.36 -20.41 4.32
CA SER A 23 -29.12 -19.80 3.87
C SER A 23 -29.10 -19.59 2.35
N ILE A 24 -29.50 -20.61 1.58
CA ILE A 24 -29.60 -20.52 0.12
C ILE A 24 -30.59 -19.42 -0.30
N LEU A 25 -31.77 -19.39 0.34
CA LEU A 25 -32.79 -18.37 0.06
C LEU A 25 -32.28 -16.96 0.40
N LEU A 26 -31.58 -16.80 1.52
CA LEU A 26 -31.00 -15.51 1.92
C LEU A 26 -29.95 -15.03 0.91
N VAL A 27 -29.04 -15.91 0.48
CA VAL A 27 -28.04 -15.60 -0.55
C VAL A 27 -28.73 -15.22 -1.86
N PHE A 28 -29.75 -15.99 -2.29
CA PHE A 28 -30.50 -15.71 -3.50
C PHE A 28 -31.19 -14.32 -3.43
N CYS A 29 -31.92 -14.04 -2.36
CA CYS A 29 -32.56 -12.73 -2.13
C CYS A 29 -31.53 -11.59 -2.14
N GLN A 30 -30.35 -11.80 -1.55
CA GLN A 30 -29.26 -10.83 -1.55
C GLN A 30 -28.70 -10.59 -2.97
N CYS A 31 -28.54 -11.65 -3.77
CA CYS A 31 -28.12 -11.55 -5.16
C CYS A 31 -29.12 -10.74 -6.00
N VAL A 32 -30.42 -11.06 -5.88
CA VAL A 32 -31.50 -10.32 -6.55
C VAL A 32 -31.45 -8.85 -6.14
N TYR A 33 -31.43 -8.56 -4.83
CA TYR A 33 -31.33 -7.19 -4.31
C TYR A 33 -30.13 -6.43 -4.88
N ARG A 34 -28.93 -7.04 -4.86
CA ARG A 34 -27.69 -6.42 -5.37
C ARG A 34 -27.76 -6.07 -6.85
N CYS A 35 -28.47 -6.88 -7.64
CA CYS A 35 -28.61 -6.71 -9.08
C CYS A 35 -29.74 -5.76 -9.50
N THR A 36 -30.84 -5.67 -8.73
CA THR A 36 -32.04 -4.93 -9.16
C THR A 36 -32.40 -3.73 -8.28
N PHE A 37 -32.30 -3.85 -6.96
CA PHE A 37 -32.83 -2.86 -6.01
C PHE A 37 -31.73 -2.06 -5.29
N HIS A 38 -30.47 -2.48 -5.37
CA HIS A 38 -29.34 -1.78 -4.77
C HIS A 38 -29.17 -0.39 -5.41
N PRO A 39 -28.79 0.67 -4.65
CA PRO A 39 -28.58 2.00 -5.21
C PRO A 39 -27.60 2.03 -6.39
N LEU A 40 -26.58 1.17 -6.36
CA LEU A 40 -25.59 0.98 -7.43
C LEU A 40 -26.01 -0.05 -8.50
N ALA A 41 -27.27 -0.49 -8.57
CA ALA A 41 -27.73 -1.51 -9.54
C ALA A 41 -27.62 -1.03 -10.99
N HIS A 42 -27.80 0.28 -11.20
CA HIS A 42 -27.70 0.96 -12.49
C HIS A 42 -26.26 1.06 -13.03
N ILE A 43 -25.25 0.90 -12.18
CA ILE A 43 -23.84 0.94 -12.60
C ILE A 43 -23.47 -0.43 -13.20
N PRO A 44 -22.94 -0.47 -14.43
CA PRO A 44 -22.54 -1.70 -15.09
C PRO A 44 -21.28 -2.30 -14.46
N GLY A 45 -21.02 -3.59 -14.71
CA GLY A 45 -19.83 -4.28 -14.21
C GLY A 45 -19.96 -5.80 -14.33
N PRO A 46 -18.87 -6.55 -14.09
CA PRO A 46 -18.90 -8.00 -14.07
C PRO A 46 -19.97 -8.54 -13.11
N LEU A 47 -20.72 -9.57 -13.51
CA LEU A 47 -21.82 -10.09 -12.67
C LEU A 47 -21.32 -10.53 -11.29
N LEU A 48 -20.19 -11.23 -11.22
CA LEU A 48 -19.61 -11.66 -9.94
C LEU A 48 -19.24 -10.46 -9.05
N ALA A 49 -18.68 -9.40 -9.62
CA ALA A 49 -18.36 -8.16 -8.91
C ALA A 49 -19.60 -7.48 -8.31
N LYS A 50 -20.74 -7.49 -9.03
CA LYS A 50 -22.02 -6.98 -8.50
C LYS A 50 -22.55 -7.83 -7.35
N LEU A 51 -22.28 -9.14 -7.36
CA LEU A 51 -22.82 -10.12 -6.42
C LEU A 51 -21.98 -10.28 -5.16
N THR A 52 -20.65 -10.19 -5.23
CA THR A 52 -19.75 -10.45 -4.09
C THR A 52 -18.45 -9.66 -4.21
N SER A 53 -17.87 -9.23 -3.09
CA SER A 53 -16.55 -8.56 -3.07
C SER A 53 -15.41 -9.55 -3.33
N LEU A 54 -15.67 -10.86 -3.22
CA LEU A 54 -14.66 -11.90 -3.46
C LEU A 54 -14.08 -11.86 -4.88
N TRP A 55 -14.81 -11.30 -5.85
CA TRP A 55 -14.27 -11.08 -7.19
C TRP A 55 -13.05 -10.14 -7.16
N LEU A 56 -13.18 -9.00 -6.49
CA LEU A 56 -12.10 -8.03 -6.35
C LEU A 56 -10.98 -8.59 -5.46
N HIS A 57 -11.34 -9.25 -4.35
CA HIS A 57 -10.35 -9.85 -3.45
C HIS A 57 -9.50 -10.92 -4.16
N TYR A 58 -10.13 -11.72 -5.04
CA TYR A 58 -9.43 -12.73 -5.82
C TYR A 58 -8.41 -12.10 -6.76
N HIS A 59 -8.82 -11.09 -7.53
CA HIS A 59 -7.95 -10.41 -8.48
C HIS A 59 -6.82 -9.62 -7.82
N ALA A 60 -7.07 -9.05 -6.63
CA ALA A 60 -6.02 -8.48 -5.79
C ALA A 60 -5.01 -9.55 -5.31
N TYR A 61 -5.51 -10.71 -4.86
CA TYR A 61 -4.66 -11.80 -4.36
C TYR A 61 -3.75 -12.40 -5.44
N ILE A 62 -4.28 -12.65 -6.64
CA ILE A 62 -3.49 -13.20 -7.76
C ILE A 62 -2.61 -12.13 -8.43
N GLY A 63 -2.90 -10.85 -8.21
CA GLY A 63 -2.09 -9.72 -8.68
C GLY A 63 -2.41 -9.26 -10.11
N ASP A 64 -3.61 -9.54 -10.62
CA ASP A 64 -4.05 -9.11 -11.96
C ASP A 64 -5.12 -8.00 -11.94
N GLU A 65 -5.53 -7.54 -10.75
CA GLU A 65 -6.58 -6.54 -10.50
C GLU A 65 -6.60 -5.39 -11.52
N ALA A 66 -5.48 -4.67 -11.66
CA ALA A 66 -5.38 -3.53 -12.58
C ALA A 66 -5.70 -3.91 -14.04
N THR A 67 -5.29 -5.11 -14.47
CA THR A 67 -5.56 -5.62 -15.82
C THR A 67 -7.05 -5.90 -15.99
N VAL A 68 -7.67 -6.57 -15.01
CA VAL A 68 -9.06 -7.01 -15.12
C VAL A 68 -10.03 -5.83 -15.01
N ILE A 69 -9.71 -4.86 -14.15
CA ILE A 69 -10.45 -3.60 -14.03
C ILE A 69 -10.32 -2.78 -15.32
N HIS A 70 -9.13 -2.68 -15.92
CA HIS A 70 -8.94 -2.01 -17.21
C HIS A 70 -9.78 -2.62 -18.32
N GLU A 71 -9.80 -3.95 -18.44
CA GLU A 71 -10.67 -4.65 -19.39
C GLU A 71 -12.17 -4.45 -19.09
N ALA A 72 -12.53 -4.34 -17.81
CA ALA A 72 -13.89 -3.99 -17.41
C ALA A 72 -14.27 -2.57 -17.86
N HIS A 73 -13.38 -1.58 -17.71
CA HIS A 73 -13.62 -0.22 -18.21
C HIS A 73 -13.78 -0.17 -19.73
N LYS A 74 -12.94 -0.91 -20.48
CA LYS A 74 -13.11 -1.05 -21.95
C LYS A 74 -14.49 -1.59 -22.33
N ARG A 75 -15.07 -2.46 -21.50
CA ARG A 75 -16.36 -3.12 -21.79
C ARG A 75 -17.58 -2.33 -21.30
N TYR A 76 -17.50 -1.75 -20.11
CA TYR A 76 -18.66 -1.18 -19.40
C TYR A 76 -18.63 0.35 -19.33
N GLY A 77 -17.51 0.98 -19.70
CA GLY A 77 -17.35 2.43 -19.71
C GLY A 77 -16.62 2.97 -18.47
N PRO A 78 -16.68 4.29 -18.24
CA PRO A 78 -15.86 4.97 -17.24
C PRO A 78 -16.23 4.66 -15.78
N LEU A 79 -17.43 4.14 -15.52
CA LEU A 79 -17.86 3.73 -14.17
C LEU A 79 -18.15 2.23 -14.16
N VAL A 80 -17.42 1.50 -13.31
CA VAL A 80 -17.53 0.04 -13.22
C VAL A 80 -17.77 -0.37 -11.79
N ARG A 81 -18.83 -1.15 -11.54
CA ARG A 81 -19.09 -1.74 -10.23
C ARG A 81 -18.20 -2.98 -10.02
N VAL A 82 -17.14 -2.81 -9.23
CA VAL A 82 -16.11 -3.84 -8.95
C VAL A 82 -16.36 -4.65 -7.67
N SER A 83 -17.28 -4.20 -6.82
CA SER A 83 -17.75 -4.90 -5.63
C SER A 83 -19.21 -4.50 -5.36
N PRO A 84 -20.00 -5.22 -4.54
CA PRO A 84 -21.38 -4.84 -4.27
C PRO A 84 -21.55 -3.40 -3.77
N ARG A 85 -20.52 -2.83 -3.14
CA ARG A 85 -20.55 -1.47 -2.57
C ARG A 85 -19.46 -0.53 -3.10
N GLU A 86 -18.68 -0.96 -4.08
CA GLU A 86 -17.57 -0.14 -4.62
C GLU A 86 -17.70 0.02 -6.13
N VAL A 87 -17.24 1.17 -6.60
CA VAL A 87 -17.24 1.59 -8.00
C VAL A 87 -15.83 2.06 -8.32
N ASP A 88 -15.25 1.49 -9.37
CA ASP A 88 -14.04 1.99 -10.00
C ASP A 88 -14.42 3.06 -11.04
N ILE A 89 -13.66 4.15 -11.09
CA ILE A 89 -13.97 5.34 -11.86
C ILE A 89 -12.74 5.74 -12.68
N ALA A 90 -12.82 5.54 -13.98
CA ALA A 90 -11.84 5.96 -14.97
C ALA A 90 -12.26 7.28 -15.64
N ASP A 91 -12.41 8.33 -14.82
CA ASP A 91 -12.80 9.67 -15.25
C ASP A 91 -11.98 10.75 -14.52
N ALA A 92 -11.33 11.63 -15.28
CA ALA A 92 -10.51 12.71 -14.73
C ALA A 92 -11.34 13.72 -13.90
N ASP A 93 -12.61 13.92 -14.28
CA ASP A 93 -13.51 14.84 -13.59
C ASP A 93 -13.88 14.34 -12.19
N ALA A 94 -13.65 13.05 -11.89
CA ALA A 94 -13.88 12.47 -10.56
C ALA A 94 -12.78 12.79 -9.55
N ILE A 95 -11.59 13.23 -9.99
CA ILE A 95 -10.45 13.50 -9.10
C ILE A 95 -10.80 14.60 -8.08
N ALA A 96 -11.35 15.73 -8.55
CA ALA A 96 -11.68 16.86 -7.67
C ALA A 96 -12.83 16.53 -6.68
N PRO A 97 -13.95 15.91 -7.09
CA PRO A 97 -14.97 15.42 -6.17
C PRO A 97 -14.45 14.43 -5.12
N ILE A 98 -13.57 13.49 -5.50
CA ILE A 98 -13.11 12.43 -4.60
C ILE A 98 -12.03 12.91 -3.64
N TYR A 99 -11.03 13.66 -4.13
CA TYR A 99 -9.81 13.94 -3.36
C TYR A 99 -9.72 15.36 -2.82
N ILE A 100 -10.49 16.32 -3.35
CA ILE A 100 -10.29 17.76 -3.06
C ILE A 100 -11.55 18.38 -2.43
N SER A 101 -12.71 18.17 -3.06
CA SER A 101 -13.96 18.82 -2.70
C SER A 101 -14.36 18.45 -1.28
N LYS A 102 -14.72 19.47 -0.48
CA LYS A 102 -15.11 19.31 0.95
C LYS A 102 -14.05 18.59 1.81
N GLY A 103 -12.77 18.64 1.41
CA GLY A 103 -11.67 17.99 2.13
C GLY A 103 -11.33 16.57 1.66
N GLY A 104 -12.02 16.07 0.62
CA GLY A 104 -11.86 14.72 0.09
C GLY A 104 -12.59 13.66 0.91
N PHE A 105 -12.84 12.50 0.30
CA PHE A 105 -13.39 11.35 1.00
C PHE A 105 -12.33 10.72 1.92
N PRO A 106 -12.73 10.15 3.07
CA PRO A 106 -11.83 9.38 3.91
C PRO A 106 -11.32 8.16 3.14
N LYS A 107 -10.14 7.68 3.53
CA LYS A 107 -9.61 6.40 3.05
C LYS A 107 -10.51 5.25 3.49
N ALA A 108 -10.46 4.15 2.74
CA ALA A 108 -11.21 2.96 3.09
C ALA A 108 -10.61 2.26 4.33
N PRO A 109 -11.41 1.52 5.12
CA PRO A 109 -10.95 0.82 6.33
C PRO A 109 -9.78 -0.17 6.13
N CYS A 110 -9.57 -0.65 4.90
CA CYS A 110 -8.44 -1.49 4.55
C CYS A 110 -7.08 -0.80 4.71
N TYR A 111 -7.02 0.54 4.71
CA TYR A 111 -5.74 1.25 4.91
C TYR A 111 -5.11 0.97 6.28
N ALA A 112 -5.91 0.60 7.29
CA ALA A 112 -5.39 0.17 8.60
C ALA A 112 -4.53 -1.11 8.52
N ASN A 113 -4.57 -1.86 7.41
CA ASN A 113 -3.68 -3.00 7.18
C ASN A 113 -2.21 -2.57 6.98
N PHE A 114 -1.96 -1.27 6.78
CA PHE A 114 -0.63 -0.66 6.71
C PHE A 114 -0.20 0.03 8.01
N ASP A 115 -0.92 -0.17 9.12
CA ASP A 115 -0.42 0.27 10.43
C ASP A 115 0.92 -0.42 10.73
N ILE A 116 1.89 0.33 11.24
CA ILE A 116 3.25 -0.14 11.50
C ILE A 116 3.49 -0.12 13.01
N ASP A 117 3.94 -1.25 13.56
CA ASP A 117 4.27 -1.39 14.98
C ASP A 117 3.15 -0.94 15.93
N GLY A 118 1.89 -1.15 15.54
CA GLY A 118 0.71 -0.74 16.31
C GLY A 118 0.37 0.75 16.23
N HIS A 119 1.02 1.50 15.34
CA HIS A 119 0.78 2.92 15.12
C HIS A 119 0.16 3.18 13.73
N LYS A 120 -0.85 4.05 13.72
CA LYS A 120 -1.36 4.65 12.48
C LYS A 120 -0.32 5.62 11.92
N THR A 121 -0.13 5.61 10.61
CA THR A 121 0.77 6.53 9.91
C THR A 121 -0.02 7.60 9.18
N ILE A 122 0.65 8.60 8.59
CA ILE A 122 0.00 9.56 7.67
C ILE A 122 -0.65 8.80 6.49
N PHE A 123 -0.05 7.68 6.08
CA PHE A 123 -0.55 6.82 5.02
C PHE A 123 -1.71 5.93 5.45
N SER A 124 -1.64 5.26 6.60
CA SER A 124 -2.65 4.25 6.98
C SER A 124 -3.89 4.85 7.66
N THR A 125 -3.80 6.04 8.27
CA THR A 125 -4.92 6.63 9.01
C THR A 125 -6.10 7.02 8.10
N GLU A 126 -7.31 6.67 8.53
CA GLU A 126 -8.58 7.14 7.97
C GLU A 126 -9.02 8.48 8.58
N ASP A 127 -8.50 8.82 9.77
CA ASP A 127 -8.87 10.00 10.54
C ASP A 127 -8.13 11.24 10.03
N THR A 128 -8.90 12.18 9.48
CA THR A 128 -8.40 13.45 8.95
C THR A 128 -7.86 14.39 10.03
N GLU A 129 -8.44 14.39 11.22
CA GLU A 129 -8.00 15.22 12.35
C GLU A 129 -6.68 14.69 12.93
N TYR A 130 -6.52 13.36 12.97
CA TYR A 130 -5.24 12.73 13.30
C TYR A 130 -4.17 13.03 12.24
N ARG A 131 -4.54 12.98 10.94
CA ARG A 131 -3.61 13.15 9.81
C ARG A 131 -3.15 14.59 9.63
N ALA A 132 -4.05 15.56 9.72
CA ALA A 132 -3.81 16.96 9.35
C ALA A 132 -2.59 17.60 10.04
N PRO A 133 -2.41 17.53 11.39
CA PRO A 133 -1.27 18.14 12.05
C PRO A 133 0.05 17.47 11.67
N ARG A 134 0.06 16.14 11.50
CA ARG A 134 1.23 15.35 11.09
C ARG A 134 1.66 15.67 9.66
N ALA A 135 0.72 15.72 8.73
CA ALA A 135 0.99 16.10 7.35
C ALA A 135 1.46 17.56 7.25
N LYS A 136 0.83 18.48 8.00
CA LYS A 136 1.20 19.90 8.01
C LYS A 136 2.63 20.12 8.52
N SER A 137 3.09 19.35 9.51
CA SER A 137 4.43 19.53 10.08
C SER A 137 5.54 19.19 9.08
N ILE A 138 5.34 18.16 8.24
CA ILE A 138 6.33 17.64 7.29
C ILE A 138 6.20 18.19 5.87
N MET A 139 5.04 18.73 5.47
CA MET A 139 4.80 19.26 4.13
C MET A 139 5.86 20.28 3.62
N PRO A 140 6.44 21.17 4.45
CA PRO A 140 7.51 22.06 4.00
C PRO A 140 8.76 21.33 3.45
N LEU A 141 9.03 20.10 3.92
CA LEU A 141 10.15 19.29 3.45
C LEU A 141 10.00 18.89 1.98
N PHE A 142 8.77 18.81 1.48
CA PHE A 142 8.45 18.42 0.10
C PHE A 142 8.30 19.63 -0.84
N SER A 143 8.59 20.85 -0.36
CA SER A 143 8.55 22.05 -1.20
C SER A 143 9.71 22.09 -2.20
N THR A 144 9.50 22.71 -3.37
CA THR A 144 10.56 22.93 -4.37
C THR A 144 11.79 23.62 -3.77
N LYS A 145 11.58 24.54 -2.82
CA LYS A 145 12.67 25.19 -2.09
C LYS A 145 13.47 24.18 -1.27
N SER A 146 12.81 23.35 -0.47
CA SER A 146 13.49 22.33 0.35
C SER A 146 14.31 21.36 -0.50
N VAL A 147 13.75 20.91 -1.63
CA VAL A 147 14.46 20.03 -2.58
C VAL A 147 15.70 20.71 -3.14
N ARG A 148 15.59 21.97 -3.61
CA ARG A 148 16.73 22.76 -4.11
C ARG A 148 17.79 23.01 -3.04
N ASP A 149 17.37 23.33 -1.82
CA ASP A 149 18.27 23.56 -0.68
C ASP A 149 19.09 22.29 -0.34
N ASN A 150 18.67 21.10 -0.80
CA ASN A 150 19.38 19.84 -0.62
C ASN A 150 19.87 19.19 -1.93
N GLU A 151 19.90 19.97 -3.02
CA GLU A 151 20.17 19.46 -4.37
C GLU A 151 21.52 18.73 -4.46
N ALA A 152 22.59 19.33 -3.94
CA ALA A 152 23.93 18.73 -3.99
C ALA A 152 24.00 17.34 -3.31
N ALA A 153 23.29 17.15 -2.19
CA ALA A 153 23.27 15.86 -1.51
C ALA A 153 22.45 14.80 -2.27
N ILE A 154 21.36 15.23 -2.92
CA ILE A 154 20.56 14.35 -3.78
C ILE A 154 21.38 13.92 -5.00
N TYR A 155 22.09 14.85 -5.66
CA TYR A 155 22.98 14.50 -6.77
C TYR A 155 24.14 13.60 -6.34
N GLY A 156 24.67 13.76 -5.13
CA GLY A 156 25.66 12.82 -4.58
C GLY A 156 25.17 11.37 -4.55
N CYS A 157 23.90 11.14 -4.21
CA CYS A 157 23.30 9.79 -4.25
C CYS A 157 23.23 9.25 -5.70
N VAL A 158 22.94 10.12 -6.67
CA VAL A 158 22.93 9.76 -8.09
C VAL A 158 24.34 9.42 -8.58
N ASP A 159 25.35 10.22 -8.20
CA ASP A 159 26.75 9.98 -8.54
C ASP A 159 27.23 8.63 -7.98
N ASP A 160 26.81 8.28 -6.76
CA ASP A 160 27.13 6.99 -6.13
C ASP A 160 26.48 5.81 -6.88
N MET A 161 25.20 5.94 -7.30
CA MET A 161 24.55 4.95 -8.16
C MET A 161 25.27 4.80 -9.50
N VAL A 162 25.62 5.91 -10.17
CA VAL A 162 26.34 5.89 -11.45
C VAL A 162 27.71 5.23 -11.31
N ARG A 163 28.45 5.56 -10.24
CA ARG A 163 29.73 4.92 -9.92
C ARG A 163 29.55 3.41 -9.74
N ARG A 164 28.51 2.99 -9.02
CA ARG A 164 28.19 1.57 -8.82
C ARG A 164 27.88 0.86 -10.13
N ILE A 165 27.11 1.49 -11.03
CA ILE A 165 26.86 0.95 -12.38
C ILE A 165 28.16 0.76 -13.16
N GLN A 166 29.05 1.76 -13.14
CA GLN A 166 30.34 1.69 -13.82
C GLN A 166 31.25 0.60 -13.25
N GLU A 167 31.24 0.39 -11.93
CA GLU A 167 31.95 -0.72 -11.28
C GLU A 167 31.42 -2.08 -11.74
N GLU A 168 30.10 -2.28 -11.71
CA GLU A 168 29.48 -3.55 -12.10
C GLU A 168 29.63 -3.82 -13.61
N ALA A 169 29.55 -2.79 -14.46
CA ALA A 169 29.74 -2.91 -15.90
C ALA A 169 31.14 -3.45 -16.29
N ARG A 170 32.18 -3.20 -15.48
CA ARG A 170 33.53 -3.75 -15.71
C ARG A 170 33.61 -5.27 -15.57
N THR A 171 32.63 -5.88 -14.90
CA THR A 171 32.59 -7.34 -14.69
C THR A 171 31.96 -8.10 -15.86
N ALA A 172 31.39 -7.40 -16.85
CA ALA A 172 30.59 -7.97 -17.95
C ALA A 172 29.36 -8.78 -17.51
N ALA A 173 29.01 -8.77 -16.22
CA ALA A 173 27.81 -9.40 -15.69
C ALA A 173 26.57 -8.50 -15.90
N PRO A 174 25.35 -9.06 -16.01
CA PRO A 174 24.12 -8.28 -16.02
C PRO A 174 23.98 -7.44 -14.74
N VAL A 175 23.64 -6.17 -14.90
CA VAL A 175 23.39 -5.24 -13.78
C VAL A 175 21.92 -5.30 -13.38
N ASN A 176 21.65 -5.51 -12.09
CA ASN A 176 20.29 -5.48 -11.56
C ASN A 176 19.81 -4.04 -11.35
N ILE A 177 19.25 -3.44 -12.40
CA ILE A 177 18.85 -2.02 -12.36
C ILE A 177 17.75 -1.74 -11.33
N LEU A 178 16.83 -2.68 -11.09
CA LEU A 178 15.78 -2.52 -10.07
C LEU A 178 16.37 -2.41 -8.66
N ASN A 179 17.42 -3.18 -8.39
CA ASN A 179 18.14 -3.06 -7.13
C ASN A 179 18.76 -1.68 -6.97
N LEU A 180 19.48 -1.21 -8.00
CA LEU A 180 20.18 0.07 -7.94
C LEU A 180 19.22 1.27 -7.86
N THR A 181 18.09 1.22 -8.56
CA THR A 181 17.09 2.31 -8.49
C THR A 181 16.33 2.30 -7.16
N ARG A 182 16.05 1.13 -6.56
CA ARG A 182 15.53 1.03 -5.18
C ARG A 182 16.57 1.56 -4.17
N SER A 183 17.84 1.19 -4.33
CA SER A 183 18.94 1.73 -3.51
C SER A 183 19.03 3.26 -3.61
N LEU A 184 19.01 3.82 -4.83
CA LEU A 184 19.01 5.27 -5.03
C LEU A 184 17.79 5.93 -4.38
N ALA A 185 16.60 5.36 -4.57
CA ALA A 185 15.37 5.90 -3.99
C ALA A 185 15.46 5.97 -2.45
N LEU A 186 15.94 4.91 -1.81
CA LEU A 186 16.12 4.87 -0.37
C LEU A 186 17.19 5.87 0.11
N ASP A 187 18.31 5.98 -0.61
CA ASP A 187 19.38 6.93 -0.30
C ASP A 187 18.92 8.37 -0.43
N VAL A 188 18.16 8.71 -1.49
CA VAL A 188 17.61 10.05 -1.70
C VAL A 188 16.58 10.39 -0.62
N VAL A 189 15.65 9.47 -0.31
CA VAL A 189 14.62 9.68 0.73
C VAL A 189 15.27 9.91 2.09
N SER A 190 16.21 9.04 2.48
CA SER A 190 16.90 9.13 3.76
C SER A 190 17.79 10.39 3.85
N THR A 191 18.58 10.67 2.80
CA THR A 191 19.41 11.88 2.73
C THR A 191 18.58 13.16 2.79
N HIS A 192 17.46 13.22 2.07
CA HIS A 192 16.66 14.45 2.00
C HIS A 192 15.80 14.68 3.23
N LEU A 193 15.04 13.66 3.62
CA LEU A 193 14.01 13.79 4.65
C LEU A 193 14.57 13.54 6.05
N PHE A 194 15.54 12.63 6.20
CA PHE A 194 16.13 12.30 7.50
C PHE A 194 17.42 13.06 7.78
N ARG A 195 18.11 13.53 6.73
CA ARG A 195 19.48 14.09 6.82
C ARG A 195 20.50 13.07 7.31
N GLU A 196 20.21 11.79 7.10
CA GLU A 196 21.11 10.66 7.34
C GLU A 196 20.91 9.68 6.18
N ASN A 197 21.98 9.40 5.43
CA ASN A 197 21.93 8.51 4.26
C ASN A 197 21.93 7.04 4.71
N TYR A 198 21.07 6.21 4.12
CA TYR A 198 21.02 4.78 4.35
C TYR A 198 22.26 4.04 3.78
N ASN A 199 22.82 4.54 2.68
CA ASN A 199 23.95 4.00 1.92
C ASN A 199 23.64 2.69 1.17
N GLY A 200 22.41 2.53 0.71
CA GLY A 200 21.94 1.39 -0.06
C GLY A 200 22.65 1.19 -1.40
N THR A 201 23.13 2.27 -2.03
CA THR A 201 23.92 2.20 -3.28
C THR A 201 25.35 1.69 -3.06
N SER A 202 25.84 1.79 -1.82
CA SER A 202 27.16 1.30 -1.42
C SER A 202 27.17 -0.17 -1.03
N GLU A 203 26.00 -0.78 -0.82
CA GLU A 203 25.89 -2.20 -0.51
C GLU A 203 26.44 -3.07 -1.66
N LYS A 204 27.19 -4.12 -1.29
CA LYS A 204 27.77 -5.05 -2.26
C LYS A 204 26.94 -6.33 -2.49
N GLY A 205 25.81 -6.45 -1.79
CA GLY A 205 24.87 -7.57 -1.96
C GLY A 205 24.13 -7.51 -3.29
N GLY A 206 23.65 -8.67 -3.78
CA GLY A 206 22.84 -8.75 -5.01
C GLY A 206 21.42 -8.16 -4.87
N ARG A 207 21.00 -7.86 -3.64
CA ARG A 207 19.77 -7.15 -3.28
C ARG A 207 20.08 -6.19 -2.14
N LEU A 208 19.41 -5.04 -2.15
CA LEU A 208 19.41 -4.04 -1.09
C LEU A 208 18.89 -4.68 0.18
N SER A 209 19.54 -4.43 1.31
CA SER A 209 19.23 -5.01 2.61
C SER A 209 17.82 -4.67 3.11
N ALA A 210 17.25 -3.54 2.69
CA ALA A 210 15.86 -3.15 2.93
C ALA A 210 14.83 -3.79 1.96
N SER A 211 15.26 -4.57 0.96
CA SER A 211 14.34 -5.06 -0.08
C SER A 211 13.24 -5.96 0.47
N ALA A 212 13.55 -6.88 1.40
CA ALA A 212 12.54 -7.80 1.91
C ALA A 212 11.55 -7.09 2.85
N PHE A 213 12.00 -6.08 3.61
CA PHE A 213 11.13 -5.13 4.31
C PHE A 213 10.13 -4.48 3.33
N VAL A 214 10.63 -3.93 2.22
CA VAL A 214 9.79 -3.30 1.19
C VAL A 214 8.82 -4.32 0.57
N ASP A 215 9.34 -5.46 0.14
CA ASP A 215 8.56 -6.51 -0.54
C ASP A 215 7.45 -7.07 0.37
N ALA A 216 7.69 -7.15 1.69
CA ALA A 216 6.68 -7.58 2.67
C ALA A 216 5.49 -6.61 2.76
N TYR A 217 5.75 -5.29 2.78
CA TYR A 217 4.67 -4.29 2.75
C TYR A 217 3.97 -4.23 1.39
N VAL A 218 4.68 -4.44 0.27
CA VAL A 218 4.03 -4.60 -1.05
C VAL A 218 3.11 -5.82 -1.06
N ALA A 219 3.51 -6.92 -0.43
CA ALA A 219 2.72 -8.14 -0.37
C ALA A 219 1.38 -7.96 0.39
N VAL A 220 1.26 -6.97 1.28
CA VAL A 220 -0.02 -6.58 1.91
C VAL A 220 -1.09 -6.25 0.87
N GLY A 221 -0.68 -5.76 -0.31
CA GLY A 221 -1.57 -5.50 -1.45
C GLY A 221 -2.44 -6.70 -1.84
N ARG A 222 -1.92 -7.94 -1.72
CA ARG A 222 -2.67 -9.17 -2.01
C ARG A 222 -3.87 -9.41 -1.09
N PHE A 223 -3.81 -8.82 0.10
CA PHE A 223 -4.82 -8.94 1.14
C PHE A 223 -5.48 -7.61 1.47
N PHE A 224 -5.27 -6.59 0.61
CA PHE A 224 -5.64 -5.22 0.88
C PHE A 224 -7.12 -5.11 1.28
N TYR A 225 -8.02 -5.75 0.53
CA TYR A 225 -9.45 -5.71 0.78
C TYR A 225 -9.96 -6.55 1.96
N LEU A 226 -9.10 -7.29 2.66
CA LEU A 226 -9.52 -7.97 3.90
C LEU A 226 -9.79 -6.94 4.99
N SER A 227 -10.78 -7.21 5.84
CA SER A 227 -10.99 -6.41 7.04
C SER A 227 -9.76 -6.50 7.94
N ASN A 228 -9.46 -5.42 8.66
CA ASN A 228 -8.25 -5.34 9.47
C ASN A 228 -8.14 -6.45 10.52
N THR A 229 -9.27 -6.89 11.09
CA THR A 229 -9.28 -8.04 11.99
C THR A 229 -8.82 -9.32 11.29
N VAL A 230 -9.38 -9.64 10.12
CA VAL A 230 -9.03 -10.86 9.38
C VAL A 230 -7.58 -10.78 8.89
N PHE A 231 -7.17 -9.62 8.38
CA PHE A 231 -5.79 -9.38 7.97
C PHE A 231 -4.81 -9.56 9.12
N SER A 232 -5.10 -9.01 10.30
CA SER A 232 -4.21 -9.12 11.48
C SER A 232 -4.05 -10.58 11.92
N TRP A 233 -5.15 -11.35 11.95
CA TRP A 233 -5.09 -12.79 12.26
C TRP A 233 -4.30 -13.55 11.20
N LEU A 234 -4.49 -13.24 9.92
CA LEU A 234 -3.75 -13.86 8.83
C LEU A 234 -2.26 -13.52 8.91
N SER A 235 -1.91 -12.24 9.11
CA SER A 235 -0.54 -11.77 9.23
C SER A 235 0.18 -12.42 10.40
N TRP A 236 -0.48 -12.50 11.57
CA TRP A 236 0.05 -13.22 12.73
C TRP A 236 0.26 -14.71 12.45
N THR A 237 -0.66 -15.34 11.72
CA THR A 237 -0.55 -16.76 11.35
C THR A 237 0.62 -16.98 10.39
N ILE A 238 0.76 -16.10 9.39
CA ILE A 238 1.87 -16.16 8.43
C ILE A 238 3.20 -15.98 9.16
N ASP A 239 3.31 -14.95 10.00
CA ASP A 239 4.52 -14.70 10.79
C ASP A 239 4.86 -15.87 11.71
N LYS A 240 3.86 -16.45 12.40
CA LYS A 240 4.10 -17.55 13.33
C LYS A 240 4.52 -18.87 12.68
N TYR A 241 3.99 -19.19 11.49
CA TYR A 241 4.14 -20.52 10.88
C TYR A 241 4.96 -20.52 9.59
N PHE A 242 5.15 -19.36 8.98
CA PHE A 242 5.80 -19.17 7.68
C PHE A 242 6.78 -18.00 7.72
N SER A 243 7.40 -17.73 8.88
CA SER A 243 8.40 -16.67 8.95
C SER A 243 9.55 -16.92 7.98
N ASP A 244 10.01 -15.84 7.37
CA ASP A 244 11.09 -15.84 6.41
C ASP A 244 12.28 -15.11 7.03
N GLU A 245 13.37 -15.83 7.28
CA GLU A 245 14.58 -15.31 7.92
C GLU A 245 15.12 -14.06 7.20
N ARG A 246 15.00 -14.01 5.87
CA ARG A 246 15.45 -12.83 5.09
C ARG A 246 14.60 -11.60 5.38
N THR A 247 13.29 -11.78 5.50
CA THR A 247 12.36 -10.71 5.86
C THR A 247 12.60 -10.26 7.29
N GLU A 248 12.79 -11.17 8.25
CA GLU A 248 13.15 -10.84 9.64
C GLU A 248 14.43 -10.01 9.71
N ILE A 249 15.52 -10.46 9.07
CA ILE A 249 16.79 -9.73 9.02
C ILE A 249 16.60 -8.34 8.38
N SER A 250 15.85 -8.25 7.28
CA SER A 250 15.61 -6.98 6.60
C SER A 250 14.80 -6.01 7.47
N MET A 251 13.78 -6.51 8.17
CA MET A 251 12.99 -5.75 9.14
C MET A 251 13.87 -5.22 10.28
N GLU A 252 14.77 -6.06 10.82
CA GLU A 252 15.70 -5.67 11.87
C GLU A 252 16.71 -4.60 11.41
N VAL A 253 17.26 -4.72 10.20
CA VAL A 253 18.19 -3.73 9.64
C VAL A 253 17.52 -2.36 9.51
N VAL A 254 16.30 -2.33 8.95
CA VAL A 254 15.53 -1.09 8.82
C VAL A 254 15.13 -0.53 10.19
N ASP A 255 14.66 -1.37 11.10
CA ASP A 255 14.30 -0.97 12.47
C ASP A 255 15.50 -0.37 13.22
N LYS A 256 16.68 -1.01 13.15
CA LYS A 256 17.91 -0.50 13.76
C LYS A 256 18.34 0.84 13.19
N PHE A 257 18.28 1.01 11.85
CA PHE A 257 18.57 2.27 11.19
C PHE A 257 17.63 3.38 11.69
N VAL A 258 16.32 3.14 11.66
CA VAL A 258 15.31 4.14 12.05
C VAL A 258 15.37 4.46 13.54
N ARG A 259 15.55 3.47 14.42
CA ARG A 259 15.71 3.70 15.86
C ARG A 259 16.90 4.60 16.15
N LYS A 260 18.06 4.28 15.58
CA LYS A 260 19.27 5.08 15.72
C LYS A 260 19.04 6.51 15.23
N LEU A 261 18.41 6.68 14.07
CA LEU A 261 18.04 7.98 13.51
C LEU A 261 17.14 8.79 14.47
N VAL A 262 16.08 8.19 14.99
CA VAL A 262 15.12 8.88 15.88
C VAL A 262 15.75 9.18 17.24
N GLU A 263 16.62 8.31 17.75
CA GLU A 263 17.36 8.52 19.00
C GLU A 263 18.44 9.60 18.89
N SER A 264 19.11 9.69 17.75
CA SER A 264 20.15 10.68 17.46
C SER A 264 19.60 12.04 17.05
N THR A 265 18.30 12.13 16.72
CA THR A 265 17.66 13.35 16.24
C THR A 265 17.74 14.45 17.31
N PRO A 266 18.42 15.58 17.03
CA PRO A 266 18.51 16.68 17.99
C PRO A 266 17.16 17.30 18.32
N LYS A 267 17.05 17.90 19.51
CA LYS A 267 15.93 18.76 19.85
C LYS A 267 15.86 19.92 18.85
N ASP A 268 14.66 20.27 18.41
CA ASP A 268 14.39 21.34 17.43
C ASP A 268 14.88 21.05 15.99
N ALA A 269 15.32 19.82 15.71
CA ALA A 269 15.67 19.41 14.35
C ALA A 269 14.50 19.62 13.38
N GLN A 270 14.83 20.13 12.19
CA GLN A 270 13.85 20.48 11.15
C GLN A 270 13.74 19.41 10.05
N ASN A 271 14.39 18.27 10.22
CA ASN A 271 14.21 17.08 9.39
C ASN A 271 12.88 16.37 9.75
N TYR A 272 12.54 15.31 9.02
CA TYR A 272 11.27 14.59 9.19
C TYR A 272 11.04 14.08 10.63
N PRO A 273 11.94 13.28 11.25
CA PRO A 273 11.75 12.83 12.62
C PRO A 273 11.72 14.00 13.61
N GLY A 274 12.56 15.02 13.44
CA GLY A 274 12.60 16.19 14.32
C GLY A 274 11.28 16.97 14.32
N ARG A 275 10.69 17.22 13.15
CA ARG A 275 9.38 17.88 13.02
C ARG A 275 8.25 17.11 13.70
N MET A 276 8.29 15.78 13.64
CA MET A 276 7.31 14.94 14.32
C MET A 276 7.51 14.91 15.85
N LEU A 277 8.76 14.82 16.31
CA LEU A 277 9.09 14.90 17.74
C LEU A 277 8.71 16.26 18.33
N ASN A 278 8.95 17.36 17.60
CA ASN A 278 8.59 18.72 18.03
C ASN A 278 7.06 18.93 18.08
N LEU A 279 6.29 18.13 17.34
CA LEU A 279 4.83 18.10 17.42
C LEU A 279 4.32 17.34 18.67
N GLY A 280 5.21 16.67 19.42
CA GLY A 280 4.89 15.95 20.66
C GLY A 280 4.57 14.47 20.47
N LEU A 281 4.89 13.88 19.31
CA LEU A 281 4.68 12.45 19.06
C LEU A 281 5.67 11.61 19.86
N SER A 282 5.25 10.39 20.25
CA SER A 282 6.14 9.44 20.91
C SER A 282 7.24 8.97 19.95
N LYS A 283 8.41 8.62 20.47
CA LYS A 283 9.50 8.05 19.65
C LYS A 283 9.04 6.81 18.87
N SER A 284 8.23 5.95 19.47
CA SER A 284 7.70 4.75 18.81
C SER A 284 6.82 5.09 17.60
N GLU A 285 5.98 6.12 17.71
CA GLU A 285 5.16 6.59 16.59
C GLU A 285 6.05 7.21 15.50
N VAL A 286 7.04 8.02 15.86
CA VAL A 286 7.98 8.60 14.88
C VAL A 286 8.77 7.52 14.14
N ILE A 287 9.18 6.45 14.83
CA ILE A 287 9.82 5.28 14.21
C ILE A 287 8.89 4.65 13.15
N ALA A 288 7.62 4.40 13.49
CA ALA A 288 6.64 3.85 12.54
C ALA A 288 6.45 4.77 11.32
N GLN A 289 6.37 6.08 11.52
CA GLN A 289 6.25 7.07 10.43
C GLN A 289 7.48 7.12 9.52
N CYS A 290 8.68 6.92 10.07
CA CYS A 290 9.91 6.85 9.28
C CYS A 290 10.00 5.54 8.48
N LYS A 291 9.59 4.41 9.06
CA LYS A 291 9.49 3.12 8.36
C LYS A 291 8.52 3.19 7.18
N ASP A 292 7.33 3.77 7.39
CA ASP A 292 6.33 3.99 6.35
C ASP A 292 6.89 4.80 5.18
N LEU A 293 7.62 5.88 5.49
CA LEU A 293 8.25 6.73 4.49
C LEU A 293 9.37 6.02 3.72
N MET A 294 10.18 5.18 4.39
CA MET A 294 11.19 4.34 3.74
C MET A 294 10.55 3.32 2.80
N PHE A 295 9.49 2.64 3.25
CA PHE A 295 8.73 1.70 2.41
C PHE A 295 8.18 2.41 1.16
N ALA A 296 7.37 3.45 1.37
CA ALA A 296 6.65 4.13 0.31
C ALA A 296 7.59 4.78 -0.71
N GLY A 297 8.66 5.42 -0.24
CA GLY A 297 9.62 6.12 -1.09
C GLY A 297 10.53 5.20 -1.91
N THR A 298 10.84 4.01 -1.39
CA THR A 298 11.78 3.07 -2.03
C THR A 298 11.15 2.37 -3.23
N ASP A 299 9.98 1.75 -3.05
CA ASP A 299 9.42 0.91 -4.11
C ASP A 299 8.87 1.72 -5.28
N SER A 300 8.06 2.74 -4.97
CA SER A 300 7.39 3.56 -5.99
C SER A 300 8.39 4.24 -6.92
N THR A 301 9.35 4.96 -6.36
CA THR A 301 10.41 5.66 -7.11
C THR A 301 11.35 4.66 -7.79
N GLY A 302 11.77 3.62 -7.07
CA GLY A 302 12.70 2.61 -7.58
C GLY A 302 12.13 1.85 -8.78
N MET A 303 10.86 1.42 -8.70
CA MET A 303 10.16 0.72 -9.78
C MET A 303 9.95 1.62 -11.01
N ASN A 304 9.55 2.88 -10.79
CA ASN A 304 9.37 3.84 -11.88
C ASN A 304 10.67 4.10 -12.62
N LEU A 305 11.77 4.36 -11.91
CA LEU A 305 13.09 4.56 -12.51
C LEU A 305 13.58 3.31 -13.25
N ALA A 306 13.41 2.12 -12.64
CA ALA A 306 13.78 0.85 -13.30
C ALA A 306 12.99 0.66 -14.59
N THR A 307 11.70 0.98 -14.58
CA THR A 307 10.83 0.91 -15.76
C THR A 307 11.28 1.89 -16.83
N ILE A 308 11.61 3.13 -16.46
CA ILE A 308 12.16 4.14 -17.39
C ILE A 308 13.46 3.62 -18.02
N CYS A 309 14.43 3.17 -17.22
CA CYS A 309 15.69 2.60 -17.72
C CYS A 309 15.44 1.44 -18.68
N ARG A 310 14.51 0.53 -18.32
CA ARG A 310 14.12 -0.58 -19.20
C ARG A 310 13.56 -0.10 -20.53
N GLN A 311 12.68 0.91 -20.53
CA GLN A 311 12.11 1.45 -21.76
C GLN A 311 13.15 2.13 -22.64
N LEU A 312 14.09 2.88 -22.05
CA LEU A 312 15.20 3.49 -22.78
C LEU A 312 16.12 2.44 -23.42
N VAL A 313 16.40 1.33 -22.72
CA VAL A 313 17.19 0.23 -23.28
C VAL A 313 16.47 -0.49 -24.44
N LEU A 314 15.14 -0.66 -24.34
CA LEU A 314 14.34 -1.30 -25.40
C LEU A 314 14.08 -0.39 -26.60
N HIS A 315 14.23 0.92 -26.43
CA HIS A 315 13.98 1.94 -27.45
C HIS A 315 15.18 2.91 -27.55
N PRO A 316 16.36 2.43 -27.97
CA PRO A 316 17.60 3.23 -27.95
C PRO A 316 17.59 4.44 -28.89
N ASP A 317 16.65 4.49 -29.84
CA ASP A 317 16.49 5.61 -30.78
C ASP A 317 15.66 6.78 -30.21
N LYS A 318 15.08 6.62 -29.01
CA LYS A 318 14.31 7.65 -28.30
C LYS A 318 15.11 8.25 -27.16
#